data_AF-A0A1E3L236-F1
#
_entry.id   AF-A0A1E3L236-F1
#
_cell.length_a   1.000
_cell.length_b   1.000
_cell.length_c   1.000
_cell.angle_alpha   90.00
_cell.angle_beta   90.00
_cell.angle_gamma   90.00
#
_symmetry.space_group_name_H-M   'P 1'
#
loop_
_entity.id
_entity.type
_entity.pdbx_description
1 polymer ?
#
loop_
_entity_poly.entity_id
_entity_poly.type
_entity_poly.pdbx_seq_one_letter_code
_entity_poly.pdbx_strand_id
1 'polypeptide(L)'
;MNSKLLNKWGKISCMMLIGGLLSTSWGTSSSVDASATAYKFDFGSGAVTSGYTGVQASTAYNASTGYGFNTPANIKNVSASGTGIASDAVQFVTFGTKSSNTFNVDLPNGLYEVKVTLGNTTRSSVAAEGVYQLINMTGNNATDQFQIPITGGQLNLLVTEGKAGAAFTLSALEITQVSTNPTTHPTIYVGGDSTVANYYPLTSSVQGGWGQMLPQFINKNDYLVRNMASGGQIARGFRDDGQLEAILKYIKPGDYFIVQLGINDTNVKNNTTEAQFKDIMRDMVNQVKAKGATVILSTPQGRATDFDSAGVHHAEGRWYRGATIAVAQETNVPLIDLNVLSSAYFTSIGANATLALYMNGDTLHPNYAGATQLARIVVENMKAQGLY
;
A
#
# COMPACT_ATOMS: atom_id res chain seq x y z
N MET A 1 10.56 80.08 -21.26
CA MET A 1 11.37 80.73 -20.21
C MET A 1 11.98 79.65 -19.34
N ASN A 2 13.30 79.70 -19.20
CA ASN A 2 14.24 79.08 -18.24
C ASN A 2 14.04 77.60 -17.83
N SER A 3 14.86 76.64 -18.29
CA SER A 3 16.31 76.40 -18.01
C SER A 3 16.57 75.97 -16.56
N LYS A 4 17.48 75.08 -16.18
CA LYS A 4 18.48 74.15 -16.78
C LYS A 4 19.08 73.44 -15.55
N LEU A 5 19.66 72.24 -15.71
CA LEU A 5 20.92 71.74 -15.11
C LEU A 5 20.96 70.19 -15.26
N LEU A 6 21.59 69.66 -16.31
CA LEU A 6 23.02 69.27 -16.44
C LEU A 6 23.31 67.87 -15.86
N ASN A 7 23.29 66.82 -16.69
CA ASN A 7 24.39 66.23 -17.50
C ASN A 7 25.63 65.76 -16.70
N LYS A 8 25.91 64.44 -16.81
CA LYS A 8 27.29 63.92 -16.93
C LYS A 8 27.30 62.74 -17.92
N TRP A 9 28.31 62.78 -18.79
CA TRP A 9 28.47 62.07 -20.05
C TRP A 9 29.24 60.75 -19.91
N GLY A 10 29.09 59.86 -20.90
CA GLY A 10 30.09 58.82 -21.15
C GLY A 10 29.74 57.81 -22.24
N LYS A 11 29.92 58.20 -23.51
CA LYS A 11 30.29 57.43 -24.73
C LYS A 11 30.07 55.91 -24.73
N ILE A 12 29.45 55.38 -25.79
CA ILE A 12 29.94 54.18 -26.51
C ILE A 12 29.41 54.18 -27.96
N SER A 13 30.30 53.71 -28.84
CA SER A 13 30.32 53.75 -30.29
C SER A 13 29.22 52.96 -31.01
N CYS A 14 28.97 53.42 -32.24
CA CYS A 14 28.38 52.68 -33.34
C CYS A 14 29.19 51.40 -33.64
N MET A 15 28.55 50.23 -33.71
CA MET A 15 29.04 49.08 -34.49
C MET A 15 27.93 48.05 -34.77
N MET A 16 27.69 47.85 -36.07
CA MET A 16 27.27 46.64 -36.79
C MET A 16 26.29 45.65 -36.13
N LEU A 17 25.10 45.56 -36.73
CA LEU A 17 24.29 44.34 -36.73
C LEU A 17 25.07 43.20 -37.41
N ILE A 18 25.38 42.15 -36.64
CA ILE A 18 25.66 40.82 -37.16
C ILE A 18 24.57 39.90 -36.61
N GLY A 19 23.72 39.39 -37.51
CA GLY A 19 22.74 38.36 -37.20
C GLY A 19 23.46 37.05 -36.87
N GLY A 20 23.43 36.66 -35.60
CA GLY A 20 23.78 35.31 -35.16
C GLY A 20 22.50 34.50 -34.94
N LEU A 21 22.28 33.48 -35.77
CA LEU A 21 21.35 32.40 -35.46
C LEU A 21 21.84 31.69 -34.19
N LEU A 22 21.13 31.89 -33.07
CA LEU A 22 21.24 31.02 -31.90
C LEU A 22 20.39 29.77 -32.18
N SER A 23 21.03 28.73 -32.71
CA SER A 23 20.49 27.38 -32.70
C SER A 23 20.48 26.88 -31.25
N THR A 24 19.33 26.94 -30.59
CA THR A 24 19.12 26.25 -29.32
C THR A 24 19.07 24.75 -29.60
N SER A 25 20.19 24.06 -29.45
CA SER A 25 20.23 22.61 -29.38
C SER A 25 19.55 22.19 -28.08
N TRP A 26 18.29 21.77 -28.15
CA TRP A 26 17.69 20.95 -27.11
C TRP A 26 18.47 19.66 -27.04
N GLY A 27 19.33 19.53 -26.02
CA GLY A 27 19.90 18.26 -25.64
C GLY A 27 18.74 17.34 -25.26
N THR A 28 18.40 16.41 -26.14
CA THR A 28 17.60 15.26 -25.78
C THR A 28 18.40 14.49 -24.74
N SER A 29 18.00 14.57 -23.47
CA SER A 29 18.45 13.60 -22.48
C SER A 29 17.87 12.26 -22.90
N SER A 30 18.62 11.52 -23.71
CA SER A 30 18.39 10.10 -23.89
C SER A 30 18.58 9.46 -22.52
N SER A 31 17.46 9.18 -21.84
CA SER A 31 17.44 8.19 -20.77
C SER A 31 17.88 6.89 -21.40
N VAL A 32 19.15 6.54 -21.19
CA VAL A 32 19.63 5.20 -21.47
C VAL A 32 18.83 4.30 -20.52
N ASP A 33 17.82 3.62 -21.05
CA ASP A 33 17.20 2.50 -20.36
C ASP A 33 18.29 1.46 -20.16
N ALA A 34 18.94 1.49 -18.99
CA ALA A 34 19.71 0.37 -18.52
C ALA A 34 18.75 -0.82 -18.49
N SER A 35 19.10 -1.90 -19.20
CA SER A 35 18.36 -3.16 -19.15
C SER A 35 18.13 -3.52 -17.67
N ALA A 36 16.89 -3.42 -17.20
CA ALA A 36 16.57 -3.68 -15.80
C ALA A 36 17.03 -5.11 -15.45
N THR A 37 17.89 -5.23 -14.43
CA THR A 37 18.31 -6.55 -13.95
C THR A 37 17.11 -7.23 -13.31
N ALA A 38 16.73 -8.39 -13.85
CA ALA A 38 15.60 -9.18 -13.37
C ALA A 38 16.08 -10.53 -12.82
N TYR A 39 15.67 -10.85 -11.60
CA TYR A 39 15.91 -12.13 -10.93
C TYR A 39 14.59 -12.89 -10.86
N LYS A 40 14.57 -14.15 -11.29
CA LYS A 40 13.36 -14.96 -11.38
C LYS A 40 13.59 -16.31 -10.72
N PHE A 41 12.79 -16.63 -9.71
CA PHE A 41 12.89 -17.85 -8.93
C PHE A 41 11.60 -18.66 -9.01
N ASP A 42 11.74 -19.94 -9.35
CA ASP A 42 10.66 -20.93 -9.40
C ASP A 42 10.85 -21.89 -8.22
N PHE A 43 9.93 -21.86 -7.28
CA PHE A 43 10.07 -22.51 -5.98
C PHE A 43 9.37 -23.85 -5.95
N GLY A 44 10.09 -24.87 -5.48
CA GLY A 44 9.58 -26.23 -5.38
C GLY A 44 10.58 -27.24 -5.97
N SER A 45 10.19 -28.51 -5.99
CA SER A 45 11.05 -29.62 -6.47
C SER A 45 10.60 -30.22 -7.79
N GLY A 46 9.63 -29.60 -8.45
CA GLY A 46 9.09 -29.97 -9.74
C GLY A 46 9.93 -29.50 -10.91
N ALA A 47 9.30 -29.42 -12.08
CA ALA A 47 9.95 -28.99 -13.30
C ALA A 47 10.15 -27.47 -13.28
N VAL A 48 11.38 -27.02 -13.46
CA VAL A 48 11.72 -25.60 -13.49
C VAL A 48 11.24 -24.97 -14.80
N THR A 49 10.44 -23.91 -14.69
CA THR A 49 9.95 -23.14 -15.83
C THR A 49 11.11 -22.44 -16.55
N SER A 50 11.08 -22.45 -17.89
CA SER A 50 12.12 -21.80 -18.70
C SER A 50 12.27 -20.31 -18.35
N GLY A 51 13.52 -19.87 -18.16
CA GLY A 51 13.83 -18.49 -17.78
C GLY A 51 13.77 -18.21 -16.27
N TYR A 52 13.51 -19.22 -15.43
CA TYR A 52 13.56 -19.13 -13.98
C TYR A 52 14.69 -19.99 -13.41
N THR A 53 15.23 -19.56 -12.28
CA THR A 53 16.12 -20.36 -11.44
C THR A 53 15.30 -21.21 -10.48
N GLY A 54 15.45 -22.53 -10.55
CA GLY A 54 14.78 -23.45 -9.64
C GLY A 54 15.35 -23.37 -8.21
N VAL A 55 14.47 -23.27 -7.22
CA VAL A 55 14.82 -23.21 -5.80
C VAL A 55 14.00 -24.22 -5.01
N GLN A 56 14.62 -25.35 -4.68
CA GLN A 56 13.99 -26.36 -3.82
C GLN A 56 14.18 -26.01 -2.34
N ALA A 57 13.34 -26.55 -1.46
CA ALA A 57 13.41 -26.35 -0.01
C ALA A 57 14.81 -26.57 0.62
N SER A 58 15.59 -27.51 0.09
CA SER A 58 16.95 -27.83 0.57
C SER A 58 18.02 -26.87 0.08
N THR A 59 17.69 -25.90 -0.78
CA THR A 59 18.63 -24.92 -1.34
C THR A 59 19.06 -23.94 -0.25
N ALA A 60 20.12 -24.29 0.48
CA ALA A 60 20.72 -23.40 1.48
C ALA A 60 21.29 -22.14 0.83
N TYR A 61 21.16 -21.00 1.50
CA TYR A 61 21.84 -19.78 1.08
C TYR A 61 23.34 -20.05 0.93
N ASN A 62 23.89 -19.65 -0.22
CA ASN A 62 25.31 -19.74 -0.52
C ASN A 62 25.76 -18.42 -1.15
N ALA A 63 26.74 -17.76 -0.54
CA ALA A 63 27.26 -16.48 -1.00
C ALA A 63 27.89 -16.52 -2.41
N SER A 64 28.28 -17.71 -2.89
CA SER A 64 28.82 -17.88 -4.25
C SER A 64 27.73 -17.89 -5.32
N THR A 65 26.54 -18.40 -5.00
CA THR A 65 25.36 -18.35 -5.90
C THR A 65 24.53 -17.10 -5.67
N GLY A 66 24.66 -16.47 -4.50
CA GLY A 66 23.99 -15.23 -4.12
C GLY A 66 22.51 -15.42 -3.76
N TYR A 67 22.05 -16.63 -3.49
CA TYR A 67 20.67 -16.87 -3.05
C TYR A 67 20.51 -18.21 -2.31
N GLY A 68 19.38 -18.36 -1.64
CA GLY A 68 18.90 -19.59 -1.01
C GLY A 68 18.21 -19.36 0.33
N PHE A 69 17.71 -20.42 0.95
CA PHE A 69 17.05 -20.33 2.26
C PHE A 69 18.08 -20.24 3.39
N ASN A 70 17.83 -19.33 4.33
CA ASN A 70 18.67 -19.16 5.51
C ASN A 70 18.55 -20.33 6.51
N THR A 71 17.34 -20.90 6.65
CA THR A 71 17.11 -22.10 7.48
C THR A 71 16.37 -23.19 6.70
N PRO A 72 17.03 -23.91 5.77
CA PRO A 72 16.38 -24.90 4.89
C PRO A 72 15.62 -26.00 5.63
N ALA A 73 16.04 -26.36 6.84
CA ALA A 73 15.36 -27.34 7.69
C ALA A 73 13.91 -26.94 8.03
N ASN A 74 13.58 -25.65 7.92
CA ASN A 74 12.25 -25.08 8.18
C ASN A 74 11.47 -24.76 6.89
N ILE A 75 11.87 -25.35 5.76
CA ILE A 75 11.20 -25.21 4.48
C ILE A 75 10.81 -26.61 3.97
N LYS A 76 9.65 -26.73 3.33
CA LYS A 76 9.18 -27.97 2.71
C LYS A 76 8.82 -27.75 1.25
N ASN A 77 9.18 -28.67 0.36
CA ASN A 77 8.60 -28.69 -0.99
C ASN A 77 7.16 -29.19 -0.90
N VAL A 78 6.25 -28.53 -1.60
CA VAL A 78 4.83 -28.90 -1.67
C VAL A 78 4.33 -28.73 -3.10
N SER A 79 3.26 -29.44 -3.47
CA SER A 79 2.57 -29.18 -4.73
C SER A 79 1.70 -27.92 -4.65
N ALA A 80 1.50 -27.27 -5.78
CA ALA A 80 0.54 -26.18 -5.96
C ALA A 80 -0.45 -26.54 -7.08
N SER A 81 -1.63 -25.93 -7.05
CA SER A 81 -2.73 -26.30 -7.96
C SER A 81 -2.67 -25.61 -9.34
N GLY A 82 -1.69 -24.75 -9.57
CA GLY A 82 -1.50 -24.04 -10.84
C GLY A 82 -0.70 -24.82 -11.87
N THR A 83 -0.11 -24.10 -12.83
CA THR A 83 0.72 -24.64 -13.92
C THR A 83 2.00 -23.79 -14.05
N GLY A 84 3.04 -24.32 -14.70
CA GLY A 84 4.34 -23.64 -14.81
C GLY A 84 4.90 -23.29 -13.42
N ILE A 85 5.30 -22.03 -13.23
CA ILE A 85 5.82 -21.48 -11.96
C ILE A 85 4.83 -21.58 -10.78
N ALA A 86 3.60 -21.98 -11.01
CA ALA A 86 2.56 -22.15 -9.99
C ALA A 86 2.13 -23.63 -9.82
N SER A 87 2.87 -24.58 -10.39
CA SER A 87 2.59 -26.02 -10.29
C SER A 87 3.13 -26.65 -9.00
N ASP A 88 4.12 -26.01 -8.40
CA ASP A 88 4.73 -26.38 -7.13
C ASP A 88 5.10 -25.13 -6.32
N ALA A 89 5.52 -25.36 -5.08
CA ALA A 89 5.87 -24.31 -4.14
C ALA A 89 6.86 -24.83 -3.09
N VAL A 90 7.40 -23.90 -2.32
CA VAL A 90 7.89 -24.16 -0.97
C VAL A 90 6.88 -23.72 0.09
N GLN A 91 6.90 -24.35 1.25
CA GLN A 91 6.14 -23.97 2.44
C GLN A 91 7.09 -23.56 3.58
N PHE A 92 6.83 -22.39 4.16
CA PHE A 92 7.51 -21.92 5.38
C PHE A 92 6.86 -22.59 6.60
N VAL A 93 7.61 -23.41 7.34
CA VAL A 93 7.09 -24.09 8.56
C VAL A 93 7.33 -23.26 9.82
N THR A 94 8.36 -22.43 9.82
CA THR A 94 8.60 -21.39 10.81
C THR A 94 8.42 -20.05 10.14
N PHE A 95 7.72 -19.13 10.79
CA PHE A 95 7.27 -17.88 10.21
C PHE A 95 7.17 -16.79 11.29
N GLY A 96 6.70 -15.62 10.89
CA GLY A 96 6.64 -14.40 11.69
C GLY A 96 7.58 -13.37 11.07
N THR A 97 7.21 -12.09 11.10
CA THR A 97 7.98 -11.01 10.44
C THR A 97 9.44 -10.97 10.90
N LYS A 98 9.73 -11.42 12.13
CA LYS A 98 11.08 -11.49 12.72
C LYS A 98 11.76 -12.85 12.58
N SER A 99 11.14 -13.80 11.90
CA SER A 99 11.72 -15.14 11.70
C SER A 99 12.98 -15.05 10.83
N SER A 100 14.00 -15.83 11.18
CA SER A 100 15.17 -16.01 10.34
C SER A 100 14.92 -16.98 9.18
N ASN A 101 13.75 -17.63 9.10
CA ASN A 101 13.38 -18.57 8.05
C ASN A 101 12.97 -17.86 6.76
N THR A 102 13.95 -17.25 6.10
CA THR A 102 13.79 -16.41 4.91
C THR A 102 14.44 -17.07 3.70
N PHE A 103 13.90 -16.73 2.53
CA PHE A 103 14.62 -16.80 1.28
C PHE A 103 15.48 -15.54 1.15
N ASN A 104 16.78 -15.73 0.95
CA ASN A 104 17.76 -14.66 0.83
C ASN A 104 18.19 -14.57 -0.63
N VAL A 105 18.36 -13.34 -1.12
CA VAL A 105 18.96 -13.08 -2.43
C VAL A 105 19.83 -11.83 -2.36
N ASP A 106 21.09 -11.98 -2.77
CA ASP A 106 22.05 -10.90 -2.88
C ASP A 106 21.68 -10.02 -4.06
N LEU A 107 21.49 -8.74 -3.77
CA LEU A 107 21.05 -7.74 -4.72
C LEU A 107 21.92 -6.49 -4.53
N PRO A 108 22.43 -5.86 -5.60
CA PRO A 108 23.02 -4.53 -5.49
C PRO A 108 22.06 -3.56 -4.78
N ASN A 109 22.62 -2.54 -4.13
CA ASN A 109 21.76 -1.51 -3.55
C ASN A 109 20.94 -0.81 -4.65
N GLY A 110 19.68 -0.53 -4.33
CA GLY A 110 18.74 0.06 -5.27
C GLY A 110 17.29 -0.09 -4.82
N LEU A 111 16.37 0.40 -5.62
CA LEU A 111 14.95 0.17 -5.47
C LEU A 111 14.52 -0.98 -6.38
N TYR A 112 13.76 -1.92 -5.84
CA TYR A 112 13.29 -3.09 -6.55
C TYR A 112 11.78 -3.19 -6.51
N GLU A 113 11.18 -3.64 -7.62
CA GLU A 113 9.83 -4.18 -7.64
C GLU A 113 9.89 -5.70 -7.46
N VAL A 114 9.17 -6.21 -6.46
CA VAL A 114 9.09 -7.63 -6.11
C VAL A 114 7.67 -8.09 -6.36
N LYS A 115 7.50 -8.94 -7.37
CA LYS A 115 6.26 -9.64 -7.66
C LYS A 115 6.32 -11.03 -7.03
N VAL A 116 5.29 -11.33 -6.24
CA VAL A 116 5.15 -12.57 -5.48
C VAL A 116 4.02 -13.38 -6.05
N THR A 117 4.27 -14.67 -6.32
CA THR A 117 3.25 -15.66 -6.63
C THR A 117 3.24 -16.70 -5.52
N LEU A 118 2.15 -16.77 -4.75
CA LEU A 118 1.99 -17.79 -3.70
C LEU A 118 1.66 -19.15 -4.30
N GLY A 119 1.80 -20.22 -3.50
CA GLY A 119 1.27 -21.53 -3.87
C GLY A 119 -0.20 -21.69 -3.49
N ASN A 120 -0.58 -22.88 -3.03
CA ASN A 120 -1.89 -23.09 -2.42
C ASN A 120 -2.01 -22.27 -1.13
N THR A 121 -2.97 -21.35 -1.08
CA THR A 121 -3.09 -20.34 -0.02
C THR A 121 -4.54 -20.12 0.37
N THR A 122 -4.82 -20.26 1.66
CA THR A 122 -6.08 -19.82 2.25
C THR A 122 -6.03 -18.31 2.50
N ARG A 123 -5.06 -17.87 3.31
CA ARG A 123 -4.75 -16.46 3.56
C ARG A 123 -3.36 -16.32 4.14
N SER A 124 -2.49 -15.60 3.45
CA SER A 124 -1.08 -15.46 3.79
C SER A 124 -0.63 -14.02 3.60
N SER A 125 0.34 -13.59 4.39
CA SER A 125 0.98 -12.29 4.21
C SER A 125 2.42 -12.50 3.73
N VAL A 126 3.02 -11.48 3.14
CA VAL A 126 4.45 -11.50 2.77
C VAL A 126 5.17 -10.54 3.70
N ALA A 127 6.30 -10.99 4.24
CA ALA A 127 7.20 -10.15 5.02
C ALA A 127 8.57 -10.12 4.35
N ALA A 128 9.20 -8.96 4.38
CA ALA A 128 10.59 -8.78 3.98
C ALA A 128 11.23 -7.67 4.82
N GLU A 129 12.52 -7.81 5.07
CA GLU A 129 13.30 -6.86 5.91
C GLU A 129 12.68 -6.67 7.31
N GLY A 130 12.18 -7.78 7.87
CA GLY A 130 11.68 -7.82 9.23
C GLY A 130 10.25 -7.29 9.43
N VAL A 131 9.55 -6.87 8.38
CA VAL A 131 8.20 -6.28 8.47
C VAL A 131 7.28 -6.78 7.36
N TYR A 132 5.96 -6.60 7.53
CA TYR A 132 5.00 -6.91 6.46
C TYR A 132 5.22 -6.06 5.21
N GLN A 133 4.96 -6.65 4.06
CA GLN A 133 5.02 -6.00 2.75
C GLN A 133 3.68 -6.08 2.02
N LEU A 134 3.05 -7.26 2.07
CA LEU A 134 1.73 -7.56 1.50
C LEU A 134 0.87 -8.22 2.58
N ILE A 135 -0.38 -7.78 2.71
CA ILE A 135 -1.29 -8.21 3.77
C ILE A 135 -2.37 -9.13 3.20
N ASN A 136 -2.54 -10.30 3.80
CA ASN A 136 -3.70 -11.18 3.61
C ASN A 136 -4.05 -11.50 2.15
N MET A 137 -3.05 -11.89 1.33
CA MET A 137 -3.27 -12.51 0.03
C MET A 137 -4.10 -13.79 0.16
N THR A 138 -5.13 -13.95 -0.67
CA THR A 138 -6.07 -15.09 -0.62
C THR A 138 -6.26 -15.76 -1.98
N GLY A 139 -6.52 -17.06 -1.97
CA GLY A 139 -6.71 -17.85 -3.19
C GLY A 139 -5.40 -18.49 -3.65
N ASN A 140 -5.51 -19.70 -4.21
CA ASN A 140 -4.34 -20.39 -4.74
C ASN A 140 -3.71 -19.58 -5.86
N ASN A 141 -2.38 -19.54 -5.89
CA ASN A 141 -1.61 -18.82 -6.91
C ASN A 141 -1.84 -17.29 -6.86
N ALA A 142 -2.28 -16.76 -5.72
CA ALA A 142 -2.44 -15.33 -5.51
C ALA A 142 -1.15 -14.60 -5.86
N THR A 143 -1.29 -13.53 -6.65
CA THR A 143 -0.18 -12.71 -7.11
C THR A 143 -0.37 -11.27 -6.68
N ASP A 144 0.69 -10.64 -6.22
CA ASP A 144 0.74 -9.21 -5.94
C ASP A 144 2.20 -8.72 -6.03
N GLN A 145 2.40 -7.41 -5.99
CA GLN A 145 3.71 -6.79 -6.07
C GLN A 145 3.86 -5.61 -5.13
N PHE A 146 5.10 -5.38 -4.70
CA PHE A 146 5.46 -4.21 -3.90
C PHE A 146 6.85 -3.73 -4.28
N GLN A 147 7.12 -2.45 -4.02
CA GLN A 147 8.48 -1.94 -4.11
C GLN A 147 9.20 -1.96 -2.77
N ILE A 148 10.49 -2.22 -2.78
CA ILE A 148 11.33 -2.25 -1.58
C ILE A 148 12.74 -1.71 -1.87
N PRO A 149 13.29 -0.83 -1.01
CA PRO A 149 14.67 -0.40 -1.13
C PRO A 149 15.61 -1.44 -0.52
N ILE A 150 16.67 -1.78 -1.24
CA ILE A 150 17.77 -2.62 -0.76
C ILE A 150 18.96 -1.71 -0.48
N THR A 151 19.38 -1.68 0.79
CA THR A 151 20.51 -0.86 1.26
C THR A 151 21.66 -1.68 1.83
N GLY A 152 21.42 -2.96 2.13
CA GLY A 152 22.38 -3.89 2.76
C GLY A 152 22.96 -4.94 1.81
N GLY A 153 22.71 -4.83 0.50
CA GLY A 153 23.21 -5.80 -0.48
C GLY A 153 22.46 -7.14 -0.54
N GLN A 154 21.39 -7.31 0.23
CA GLN A 154 20.61 -8.55 0.29
C GLN A 154 19.13 -8.24 0.59
N LEU A 155 18.22 -9.01 0.00
CA LEU A 155 16.81 -9.09 0.35
C LEU A 155 16.54 -10.37 1.15
N ASN A 156 15.83 -10.25 2.27
CA ASN A 156 15.38 -11.37 3.09
C ASN A 156 13.84 -11.40 3.13
N LEU A 157 13.22 -12.41 2.51
CA LEU A 157 11.77 -12.51 2.35
C LEU A 157 11.22 -13.83 2.88
N LEU A 158 10.01 -13.80 3.45
CA LEU A 158 9.24 -15.00 3.77
C LEU A 158 7.74 -14.80 3.55
N VAL A 159 7.02 -15.90 3.34
CA VAL A 159 5.56 -15.94 3.45
C VAL A 159 5.20 -16.29 4.89
N THR A 160 4.27 -15.54 5.47
CA THR A 160 3.96 -15.57 6.90
C THR A 160 2.45 -15.48 7.16
N GLU A 161 2.09 -15.34 8.43
CA GLU A 161 0.73 -15.47 8.93
C GLU A 161 -0.23 -14.47 8.30
N GLY A 162 -1.35 -15.01 7.81
CA GLY A 162 -2.57 -14.26 7.51
C GLY A 162 -3.79 -14.95 8.12
N LYS A 163 -3.83 -16.28 8.07
CA LYS A 163 -4.73 -17.12 8.87
C LYS A 163 -3.94 -18.16 9.65
N ALA A 164 -4.09 -18.15 10.97
CA ALA A 164 -3.49 -19.14 11.86
C ALA A 164 -3.86 -20.57 11.41
N GLY A 165 -2.86 -21.46 11.41
CA GLY A 165 -3.01 -22.86 11.02
C GLY A 165 -3.09 -23.12 9.51
N ALA A 166 -3.05 -22.09 8.66
CA ALA A 166 -2.94 -22.28 7.21
C ALA A 166 -1.50 -22.60 6.76
N ALA A 167 -1.35 -23.13 5.55
CA ALA A 167 -0.05 -23.24 4.91
C ALA A 167 0.40 -21.88 4.35
N PHE A 168 1.68 -21.55 4.52
CA PHE A 168 2.31 -20.32 4.00
C PHE A 168 3.28 -20.71 2.90
N THR A 169 2.82 -20.57 1.65
CA THR A 169 3.49 -21.14 0.48
C THR A 169 3.94 -20.08 -0.51
N LEU A 170 5.08 -20.33 -1.16
CA LEU A 170 5.66 -19.46 -2.19
C LEU A 170 5.98 -20.29 -3.42
N SER A 171 5.42 -19.90 -4.57
CA SER A 171 5.60 -20.58 -5.85
C SER A 171 6.60 -19.84 -6.74
N ALA A 172 6.56 -18.51 -6.78
CA ALA A 172 7.50 -17.74 -7.59
C ALA A 172 7.85 -16.38 -6.99
N LEU A 173 9.05 -15.90 -7.31
CA LEU A 173 9.45 -14.50 -7.14
C LEU A 173 10.02 -13.97 -8.46
N GLU A 174 9.58 -12.77 -8.83
CA GLU A 174 10.19 -11.97 -9.88
C GLU A 174 10.63 -10.64 -9.25
N ILE A 175 11.93 -10.34 -9.31
CA ILE A 175 12.54 -9.19 -8.65
C ILE A 175 13.23 -8.35 -9.73
N THR A 176 12.76 -7.13 -9.95
CA THR A 176 13.27 -6.24 -11.00
C THR A 176 13.81 -4.96 -10.38
N GLN A 177 15.06 -4.60 -10.69
CA GLN A 177 15.61 -3.32 -10.26
C GLN A 177 14.93 -2.18 -11.04
N VAL A 178 14.25 -1.28 -10.34
CA VAL A 178 13.56 -0.12 -10.94
C VAL A 178 14.37 1.18 -10.80
N SER A 179 15.31 1.23 -9.86
CA SER A 179 16.25 2.34 -9.71
C SER A 179 17.53 1.88 -9.01
N THR A 180 18.66 2.50 -9.34
CA THR A 180 19.92 2.33 -8.59
C THR A 180 19.94 3.15 -7.30
N ASN A 181 19.02 4.11 -7.14
CA ASN A 181 18.82 4.82 -5.88
C ASN A 181 17.85 4.05 -4.99
N PRO A 182 18.26 3.60 -3.77
CA PRO A 182 17.41 2.85 -2.85
C PRO A 182 16.43 3.75 -2.07
N THR A 183 15.76 4.66 -2.77
CA THR A 183 14.74 5.55 -2.19
C THR A 183 13.39 5.16 -2.74
N THR A 184 12.39 4.93 -1.87
CA THR A 184 11.02 4.63 -2.30
C THR A 184 10.37 5.82 -2.99
N HIS A 185 9.57 5.56 -4.01
CA HIS A 185 8.69 6.57 -4.61
C HIS A 185 7.74 7.16 -3.56
N PRO A 186 7.21 8.39 -3.76
CA PRO A 186 6.15 8.92 -2.90
C PRO A 186 5.01 7.92 -2.81
N THR A 187 4.56 7.64 -1.60
CA THR A 187 3.63 6.54 -1.33
C THR A 187 2.49 6.98 -0.42
N ILE A 188 1.27 6.57 -0.79
CA ILE A 188 0.09 6.62 0.07
C ILE A 188 -0.01 5.26 0.77
N TYR A 189 0.34 5.24 2.06
CA TYR A 189 0.08 4.10 2.94
C TYR A 189 -1.35 4.16 3.43
N VAL A 190 -2.06 3.03 3.37
CA VAL A 190 -3.45 2.94 3.82
C VAL A 190 -3.55 1.94 4.97
N GLY A 191 -4.14 2.38 6.08
CA GLY A 191 -4.46 1.55 7.23
C GLY A 191 -5.97 1.46 7.45
N GLY A 192 -6.46 0.28 7.82
CA GLY A 192 -7.89 0.11 8.07
C GLY A 192 -8.33 -1.34 8.23
N ASP A 193 -9.65 -1.53 8.17
CA ASP A 193 -10.33 -2.81 8.37
C ASP A 193 -10.79 -3.49 7.07
N SER A 194 -11.77 -4.40 7.14
CA SER A 194 -12.34 -5.12 6.00
C SER A 194 -12.99 -4.21 4.95
N THR A 195 -13.44 -3.02 5.34
CA THR A 195 -14.03 -2.05 4.39
C THR A 195 -12.96 -1.24 3.64
N VAL A 196 -11.69 -1.43 3.99
CA VAL A 196 -10.53 -0.73 3.44
C VAL A 196 -9.57 -1.70 2.73
N ALA A 197 -9.45 -2.93 3.22
CA ALA A 197 -8.47 -3.94 2.80
C ALA A 197 -8.54 -4.39 1.33
N ASN A 198 -7.43 -4.99 0.88
CA ASN A 198 -7.35 -5.71 -0.37
C ASN A 198 -8.09 -7.05 -0.29
N TYR A 199 -8.69 -7.45 -1.42
CA TYR A 199 -9.34 -8.74 -1.65
C TYR A 199 -8.84 -9.30 -2.97
N TYR A 200 -8.55 -10.59 -3.02
CA TYR A 200 -7.86 -11.20 -4.16
C TYR A 200 -8.80 -12.09 -4.98
N PRO A 201 -8.61 -12.16 -6.32
CA PRO A 201 -7.64 -11.37 -7.10
C PRO A 201 -7.99 -9.87 -7.14
N LEU A 202 -6.97 -9.00 -7.08
CA LEU A 202 -7.14 -7.54 -6.89
C LEU A 202 -8.05 -6.87 -7.93
N THR A 203 -8.10 -7.39 -9.15
CA THR A 203 -8.85 -6.78 -10.26
C THR A 203 -10.20 -7.44 -10.53
N SER A 204 -10.54 -8.52 -9.83
CA SER A 204 -11.75 -9.32 -10.11
C SER A 204 -12.42 -9.86 -8.86
N SER A 205 -12.05 -9.36 -7.68
CA SER A 205 -12.68 -9.69 -6.41
C SER A 205 -14.12 -9.15 -6.39
N VAL A 206 -15.06 -9.93 -5.86
CA VAL A 206 -16.47 -9.49 -5.73
C VAL A 206 -16.61 -8.48 -4.58
N GLN A 207 -15.95 -8.76 -3.46
CA GLN A 207 -15.82 -7.85 -2.33
C GLN A 207 -14.62 -6.93 -2.55
N GLY A 208 -14.71 -5.68 -2.10
CA GLY A 208 -13.59 -4.76 -2.13
C GLY A 208 -13.59 -3.84 -0.93
N GLY A 209 -12.40 -3.50 -0.44
CA GLY A 209 -12.21 -2.34 0.43
C GLY A 209 -11.84 -1.12 -0.42
N TRP A 210 -12.23 0.09 0.01
CA TRP A 210 -11.99 1.29 -0.79
C TRP A 210 -10.49 1.60 -0.97
N GLY A 211 -9.63 1.19 -0.03
CA GLY A 211 -8.17 1.30 -0.14
C GLY A 211 -7.61 0.53 -1.34
N GLN A 212 -8.25 -0.59 -1.72
CA GLN A 212 -7.91 -1.38 -2.92
C GLN A 212 -8.19 -0.63 -4.22
N MET A 213 -9.18 0.28 -4.21
CA MET A 213 -9.64 1.00 -5.41
C MET A 213 -8.95 2.35 -5.59
N LEU A 214 -8.24 2.86 -4.58
CA LEU A 214 -7.49 4.11 -4.67
C LEU A 214 -6.58 4.23 -5.91
N PRO A 215 -5.83 3.19 -6.33
CA PRO A 215 -4.97 3.30 -7.52
C PRO A 215 -5.70 3.69 -8.80
N GLN A 216 -7.02 3.50 -8.88
CA GLN A 216 -7.83 3.90 -10.05
C GLN A 216 -8.00 5.42 -10.16
N PHE A 217 -7.82 6.16 -9.05
CA PHE A 217 -8.08 7.59 -8.95
C PHE A 217 -6.81 8.42 -8.70
N ILE A 218 -5.67 7.75 -8.49
CA ILE A 218 -4.35 8.33 -8.22
C ILE A 218 -3.45 8.10 -9.43
N ASN A 219 -2.73 9.14 -9.85
CA ASN A 219 -1.72 9.00 -10.89
C ASN A 219 -0.51 8.24 -10.33
N LYS A 220 -0.25 7.05 -10.89
CA LYS A 220 0.84 6.16 -10.46
C LYS A 220 2.25 6.76 -10.60
N ASN A 221 2.40 7.82 -11.41
CA ASN A 221 3.67 8.54 -11.54
C ASN A 221 3.92 9.49 -10.34
N ASP A 222 2.85 9.92 -9.67
CA ASP A 222 2.93 10.85 -8.54
C ASP A 222 3.01 10.07 -7.22
N TYR A 223 2.15 9.06 -7.05
CA TYR A 223 2.09 8.24 -5.84
C TYR A 223 1.87 6.75 -6.14
N LEU A 224 2.59 5.90 -5.41
CA LEU A 224 2.22 4.50 -5.23
C LEU A 224 1.20 4.36 -4.10
N VAL A 225 0.41 3.30 -4.10
CA VAL A 225 -0.52 2.98 -3.01
C VAL A 225 -0.12 1.67 -2.37
N ARG A 226 0.04 1.68 -1.04
CA ARG A 226 0.32 0.49 -0.23
C ARG A 226 -0.79 0.28 0.78
N ASN A 227 -1.72 -0.60 0.44
CA ASN A 227 -2.84 -0.92 1.30
C ASN A 227 -2.47 -1.97 2.35
N MET A 228 -2.23 -1.50 3.57
CA MET A 228 -1.84 -2.31 4.72
C MET A 228 -3.04 -2.68 5.60
N ALA A 229 -4.28 -2.38 5.19
CA ALA A 229 -5.49 -2.72 5.91
C ALA A 229 -5.76 -4.23 5.95
N SER A 230 -6.45 -4.70 7.00
CA SER A 230 -6.76 -6.13 7.22
C SER A 230 -8.19 -6.34 7.71
N GLY A 231 -8.81 -7.45 7.32
CA GLY A 231 -10.17 -7.76 7.74
C GLY A 231 -10.30 -7.96 9.26
N GLY A 232 -11.30 -7.33 9.88
CA GLY A 232 -11.56 -7.45 11.33
C GLY A 232 -10.62 -6.63 12.22
N GLN A 233 -9.75 -5.80 11.63
CA GLN A 233 -8.73 -5.05 12.36
C GLN A 233 -9.33 -3.98 13.27
N ILE A 234 -8.65 -3.76 14.40
CA ILE A 234 -8.91 -2.68 15.36
C ILE A 234 -7.66 -1.78 15.50
N ALA A 235 -7.82 -0.57 16.02
CA ALA A 235 -6.72 0.38 16.24
C ALA A 235 -5.58 -0.23 17.05
N ARG A 236 -5.90 -0.94 18.14
CA ARG A 236 -4.91 -1.59 19.01
C ARG A 236 -4.02 -2.57 18.23
N GLY A 237 -4.63 -3.54 17.55
CA GLY A 237 -3.87 -4.53 16.79
C GLY A 237 -3.14 -3.92 15.60
N PHE A 238 -3.68 -2.87 14.96
CA PHE A 238 -2.99 -2.25 13.83
C PHE A 238 -1.66 -1.63 14.29
N ARG A 239 -1.68 -0.99 15.47
CA ARG A 239 -0.50 -0.44 16.13
C ARG A 239 0.45 -1.54 16.62
N ASP A 240 -0.08 -2.53 17.33
CA ASP A 240 0.73 -3.45 18.16
C ASP A 240 1.22 -4.69 17.38
N ASP A 241 0.48 -5.15 16.37
CA ASP A 241 0.71 -6.44 15.70
C ASP A 241 1.47 -6.33 14.36
N GLY A 242 2.16 -5.19 14.13
CA GLY A 242 3.17 -5.02 13.08
C GLY A 242 2.74 -4.30 11.81
N GLN A 243 1.45 -3.96 11.62
CA GLN A 243 1.02 -3.18 10.45
C GLN A 243 1.56 -1.74 10.49
N LEU A 244 1.45 -1.07 11.65
CA LEU A 244 2.05 0.25 11.82
C LEU A 244 3.57 0.19 11.74
N GLU A 245 4.20 -0.83 12.33
CA GLU A 245 5.67 -1.03 12.23
C GLU A 245 6.12 -1.08 10.76
N ALA A 246 5.40 -1.84 9.92
CA ALA A 246 5.69 -1.94 8.50
C ALA A 246 5.61 -0.58 7.77
N ILE A 247 4.65 0.27 8.14
CA ILE A 247 4.53 1.62 7.60
C ILE A 247 5.70 2.50 8.09
N LEU A 248 5.94 2.54 9.40
CA LEU A 248 6.98 3.37 10.04
C LEU A 248 8.41 3.03 9.59
N LYS A 249 8.62 1.82 9.05
CA LYS A 249 9.88 1.38 8.46
C LYS A 249 10.26 2.18 7.20
N TYR A 250 9.28 2.58 6.39
CA TYR A 250 9.53 3.16 5.05
C TYR A 250 8.91 4.54 4.82
N ILE A 251 7.89 4.90 5.60
CA ILE A 251 7.21 6.19 5.46
C ILE A 251 8.16 7.36 5.79
N LYS A 252 8.12 8.39 4.97
CA LYS A 252 9.07 9.53 4.98
C LYS A 252 8.37 10.84 4.57
N PRO A 253 9.04 12.01 4.64
CA PRO A 253 8.48 13.26 4.14
C PRO A 253 8.05 13.15 2.68
N GLY A 254 6.88 13.71 2.36
CA GLY A 254 6.24 13.61 1.04
C GLY A 254 5.26 12.44 0.90
N ASP A 255 5.29 11.46 1.81
CA ASP A 255 4.32 10.37 1.84
C ASP A 255 3.03 10.76 2.60
N TYR A 256 1.96 10.00 2.34
CA TYR A 256 0.70 10.08 3.09
C TYR A 256 0.43 8.79 3.86
N PHE A 257 -0.20 8.92 5.03
CA PHE A 257 -0.83 7.81 5.73
C PHE A 257 -2.33 8.09 5.91
N ILE A 258 -3.17 7.37 5.18
CA ILE A 258 -4.63 7.44 5.34
C ILE A 258 -5.06 6.30 6.26
N VAL A 259 -5.71 6.60 7.38
CA VAL A 259 -6.15 5.58 8.34
C VAL A 259 -7.63 5.69 8.67
N GLN A 260 -8.34 4.57 8.50
CA GLN A 260 -9.76 4.42 8.79
C GLN A 260 -10.00 3.16 9.63
N LEU A 261 -10.24 3.36 10.93
CA LEU A 261 -10.58 2.31 11.90
C LEU A 261 -11.76 2.79 12.76
N GLY A 262 -12.33 1.89 13.56
CA GLY A 262 -13.48 2.18 14.43
C GLY A 262 -14.63 1.19 14.29
N ILE A 263 -14.81 0.53 13.13
CA ILE A 263 -15.92 -0.41 12.92
C ILE A 263 -15.80 -1.58 13.91
N ASN A 264 -14.65 -2.27 13.90
CA ASN A 264 -14.44 -3.42 14.79
C ASN A 264 -14.12 -2.97 16.22
N ASP A 265 -13.58 -1.78 16.44
CA ASP A 265 -13.27 -1.25 17.77
C ASP A 265 -14.53 -1.12 18.63
N THR A 266 -15.69 -0.81 18.02
CA THR A 266 -16.98 -0.76 18.72
C THR A 266 -17.55 -2.14 19.10
N ASN A 267 -16.95 -3.25 18.63
CA ASN A 267 -17.42 -4.57 18.98
C ASN A 267 -16.97 -4.94 20.40
N VAL A 268 -17.93 -5.24 21.28
CA VAL A 268 -17.71 -5.59 22.70
C VAL A 268 -16.65 -6.68 22.89
N LYS A 269 -16.58 -7.67 21.97
CA LYS A 269 -15.60 -8.77 22.05
C LYS A 269 -14.15 -8.28 22.00
N ASN A 270 -13.89 -7.12 21.40
CA ASN A 270 -12.56 -6.54 21.24
C ASN A 270 -12.15 -5.68 22.44
N ASN A 271 -13.03 -5.52 23.44
CA ASN A 271 -12.75 -4.87 24.73
C ASN A 271 -11.94 -3.57 24.60
N THR A 272 -12.37 -2.70 23.68
CA THR A 272 -11.74 -1.40 23.41
C THR A 272 -12.76 -0.32 23.72
N THR A 273 -12.46 0.53 24.71
CA THR A 273 -13.30 1.69 25.01
C THR A 273 -13.04 2.79 23.98
N GLU A 274 -13.99 3.73 23.81
CA GLU A 274 -13.79 4.88 22.94
C GLU A 274 -12.58 5.73 23.34
N ALA A 275 -12.33 5.88 24.65
CA ALA A 275 -11.14 6.59 25.14
C ALA A 275 -9.84 5.88 24.74
N GLN A 276 -9.78 4.55 24.87
CA GLN A 276 -8.62 3.76 24.43
C GLN A 276 -8.43 3.87 22.91
N PHE A 277 -9.50 3.75 22.13
CA PHE A 277 -9.46 3.94 20.68
C PHE A 277 -8.88 5.32 20.34
N LYS A 278 -9.38 6.39 20.99
CA LYS A 278 -8.91 7.76 20.80
C LYS A 278 -7.42 7.90 21.07
N ASP A 279 -6.94 7.38 22.20
CA ASP A 279 -5.53 7.49 22.58
C ASP A 279 -4.62 6.69 21.64
N ILE A 280 -5.05 5.50 21.21
CA ILE A 280 -4.32 4.69 20.23
C ILE A 280 -4.23 5.41 18.88
N MET A 281 -5.34 5.94 18.37
CA MET A 281 -5.36 6.70 17.11
C MET A 281 -4.45 7.93 17.19
N ARG A 282 -4.48 8.68 18.30
CA ARG A 282 -3.60 9.83 18.55
C ARG A 282 -2.13 9.42 18.54
N ASP A 283 -1.80 8.32 19.18
CA ASP A 283 -0.44 7.79 19.21
C ASP A 283 0.07 7.40 17.81
N MET A 284 -0.73 6.68 17.01
CA MET A 284 -0.37 6.35 15.63
C MET A 284 -0.11 7.60 14.77
N VAL A 285 -0.96 8.62 14.90
CA VAL A 285 -0.77 9.92 14.22
C VAL A 285 0.58 10.53 14.60
N ASN A 286 0.89 10.59 15.91
CA ASN A 286 2.13 11.19 16.39
C ASN A 286 3.37 10.44 15.91
N GLN A 287 3.34 9.10 15.91
CA GLN A 287 4.45 8.28 15.41
C GLN A 287 4.73 8.52 13.93
N VAL A 288 3.69 8.65 13.10
CA VAL A 288 3.86 8.92 11.66
C VAL A 288 4.28 10.37 11.41
N LYS A 289 3.73 11.35 12.14
CA LYS A 289 4.20 12.74 12.05
C LYS A 289 5.67 12.87 12.46
N ALA A 290 6.16 12.07 13.41
CA ALA A 290 7.57 12.03 13.78
C ALA A 290 8.49 11.53 12.64
N LYS A 291 7.94 10.84 11.63
CA LYS A 291 8.63 10.48 10.38
C LYS A 291 8.56 11.58 9.31
N GLY A 292 7.85 12.68 9.59
CA GLY A 292 7.67 13.82 8.69
C GLY A 292 6.63 13.62 7.58
N ALA A 293 5.87 12.52 7.61
CA ALA A 293 4.81 12.23 6.66
C ALA A 293 3.49 12.90 7.04
N THR A 294 2.59 13.05 6.08
CA THR A 294 1.26 13.65 6.31
C THR A 294 0.25 12.56 6.66
N VAL A 295 -0.36 12.66 7.83
CA VAL A 295 -1.45 11.74 8.23
C VAL A 295 -2.79 12.32 7.81
N ILE A 296 -3.70 11.47 7.36
CA ILE A 296 -5.09 11.81 7.04
C ILE A 296 -5.98 10.82 7.79
N LEU A 297 -6.86 11.32 8.65
CA LEU A 297 -7.85 10.47 9.31
C LEU A 297 -9.09 10.37 8.44
N SER A 298 -9.71 9.19 8.38
CA SER A 298 -11.00 8.98 7.73
C SER A 298 -12.01 8.35 8.67
N THR A 299 -13.25 8.86 8.68
CA THR A 299 -14.36 8.30 9.47
C THR A 299 -15.03 7.17 8.69
N PRO A 300 -15.20 5.96 9.24
CA PRO A 300 -15.79 4.87 8.48
C PRO A 300 -17.24 5.15 8.07
N GLN A 301 -17.60 4.75 6.85
CA GLN A 301 -18.95 4.78 6.31
C GLN A 301 -19.94 3.95 7.15
N GLY A 302 -21.24 4.24 7.00
CA GLY A 302 -22.32 3.49 7.63
C GLY A 302 -22.59 2.11 7.01
N ARG A 303 -23.70 1.52 7.46
CA ARG A 303 -24.29 0.33 6.84
C ARG A 303 -25.23 0.72 5.73
N ALA A 304 -25.36 -0.13 4.71
CA ALA A 304 -26.24 0.08 3.56
C ALA A 304 -27.71 0.41 3.90
N THR A 305 -28.16 0.02 5.09
CA THR A 305 -29.54 0.12 5.57
C THR A 305 -29.77 1.26 6.55
N ASP A 306 -28.81 2.16 6.75
CA ASP A 306 -28.95 3.26 7.71
C ASP A 306 -29.81 4.42 7.16
N PHE A 307 -30.94 4.08 6.53
CA PHE A 307 -31.91 5.04 6.03
C PHE A 307 -33.03 5.26 7.06
N ASP A 308 -33.44 6.50 7.24
CA ASP A 308 -34.63 6.85 8.01
C ASP A 308 -35.93 6.70 7.20
N SER A 309 -37.06 7.04 7.81
CA SER A 309 -38.37 6.99 7.14
C SER A 309 -38.55 8.04 6.03
N ALA A 310 -37.72 9.07 5.98
CA ALA A 310 -37.70 10.09 4.93
C ALA A 310 -36.78 9.70 3.76
N GLY A 311 -36.06 8.57 3.85
CA GLY A 311 -35.13 8.12 2.83
C GLY A 311 -33.77 8.82 2.89
N VAL A 312 -33.42 9.39 4.04
CA VAL A 312 -32.10 10.00 4.28
C VAL A 312 -31.19 9.00 5.00
N HIS A 313 -29.96 8.84 4.51
CA HIS A 313 -28.98 7.96 5.11
C HIS A 313 -28.22 8.69 6.25
N HIS A 314 -28.11 8.06 7.43
CA HIS A 314 -27.47 8.63 8.63
C HIS A 314 -26.56 7.62 9.33
N ALA A 315 -25.28 7.97 9.51
CA ALA A 315 -24.29 7.10 10.13
C ALA A 315 -23.41 7.81 11.18
N GLU A 316 -23.76 9.04 11.57
CA GLU A 316 -22.94 9.95 12.35
C GLU A 316 -22.67 9.45 13.78
N GLY A 317 -23.56 8.60 14.30
CA GLY A 317 -23.43 7.97 15.62
C GLY A 317 -22.64 6.66 15.63
N ARG A 318 -22.03 6.26 14.51
CA ARG A 318 -21.33 4.98 14.39
C ARG A 318 -19.82 5.08 14.61
N TRP A 319 -19.22 3.93 14.93
CA TRP A 319 -17.79 3.64 14.75
C TRP A 319 -16.80 4.58 15.47
N TYR A 320 -17.18 5.13 16.62
CA TYR A 320 -16.37 6.13 17.34
C TYR A 320 -15.98 7.34 16.48
N ARG A 321 -16.85 7.74 15.53
CA ARG A 321 -16.63 8.89 14.65
C ARG A 321 -16.23 10.16 15.41
N GLY A 322 -16.91 10.45 16.53
CA GLY A 322 -16.61 11.61 17.37
C GLY A 322 -15.16 11.62 17.88
N ALA A 323 -14.66 10.47 18.34
CA ALA A 323 -13.26 10.32 18.74
C ALA A 323 -12.28 10.56 17.57
N THR A 324 -12.55 10.00 16.38
CA THR A 324 -11.69 10.23 15.20
C THR A 324 -11.61 11.72 14.81
N ILE A 325 -12.75 12.42 14.83
CA ILE A 325 -12.81 13.87 14.57
C ILE A 325 -12.00 14.64 15.62
N ALA A 326 -12.18 14.30 16.90
CA ALA A 326 -11.44 14.94 17.98
C ALA A 326 -9.93 14.72 17.83
N VAL A 327 -9.47 13.52 17.45
CA VAL A 327 -8.05 13.26 17.19
C VAL A 327 -7.54 14.11 16.02
N ALA A 328 -8.31 14.23 14.93
CA ALA A 328 -7.91 15.04 13.78
C ALA A 328 -7.68 16.51 14.18
N GLN A 329 -8.61 17.07 14.97
CA GLN A 329 -8.52 18.43 15.50
C GLN A 329 -7.34 18.59 16.48
N GLU A 330 -7.23 17.71 17.47
CA GLU A 330 -6.19 17.77 18.52
C GLU A 330 -4.77 17.60 17.96
N THR A 331 -4.61 16.83 16.89
CA THR A 331 -3.31 16.57 16.25
C THR A 331 -3.06 17.44 15.02
N ASN A 332 -4.02 18.30 14.67
CA ASN A 332 -4.00 19.17 13.49
C ASN A 332 -3.61 18.42 12.21
N VAL A 333 -4.39 17.38 11.89
CA VAL A 333 -4.25 16.60 10.65
C VAL A 333 -5.54 16.68 9.81
N PRO A 334 -5.44 16.60 8.47
CA PRO A 334 -6.61 16.53 7.61
C PRO A 334 -7.57 15.40 8.01
N LEU A 335 -8.86 15.66 7.83
CA LEU A 335 -9.95 14.72 8.06
C LEU A 335 -10.72 14.55 6.76
N ILE A 336 -10.94 13.30 6.37
CA ILE A 336 -11.94 12.92 5.38
C ILE A 336 -13.13 12.36 6.16
N ASP A 337 -14.20 13.14 6.29
CA ASP A 337 -15.40 12.66 6.97
C ASP A 337 -16.23 11.76 6.04
N LEU A 338 -15.64 10.64 5.61
CA LEU A 338 -16.22 9.71 4.65
C LEU A 338 -17.58 9.20 5.13
N ASN A 339 -17.81 9.11 6.43
CA ASN A 339 -19.12 8.81 7.01
C ASN A 339 -20.25 9.73 6.50
N VAL A 340 -20.04 11.05 6.57
CA VAL A 340 -21.04 12.04 6.14
C VAL A 340 -21.07 12.13 4.62
N LEU A 341 -19.89 12.14 3.97
CA LEU A 341 -19.79 12.26 2.52
C LEU A 341 -20.43 11.06 1.81
N SER A 342 -20.21 9.84 2.30
CA SER A 342 -20.85 8.64 1.75
C SER A 342 -22.34 8.63 2.03
N SER A 343 -22.79 9.06 3.22
CA SER A 343 -24.22 9.15 3.56
C SER A 343 -24.97 10.11 2.64
N ALA A 344 -24.36 11.25 2.29
CA ALA A 344 -24.92 12.16 1.30
C ALA A 344 -25.04 11.51 -0.09
N TYR A 345 -24.02 10.77 -0.53
CA TYR A 345 -24.07 10.01 -1.77
C TYR A 345 -25.16 8.92 -1.75
N PHE A 346 -25.24 8.13 -0.68
CA PHE A 346 -26.25 7.09 -0.50
C PHE A 346 -27.67 7.65 -0.50
N THR A 347 -27.88 8.79 0.17
CA THR A 347 -29.15 9.54 0.12
C THR A 347 -29.51 9.92 -1.32
N SER A 348 -28.54 10.39 -2.11
CA SER A 348 -28.78 10.84 -3.49
C SER A 348 -29.18 9.72 -4.45
N ILE A 349 -28.74 8.48 -4.20
CA ILE A 349 -29.05 7.32 -5.05
C ILE A 349 -30.19 6.45 -4.50
N GLY A 350 -30.58 6.67 -3.24
CA GLY A 350 -31.62 5.94 -2.55
C GLY A 350 -31.19 4.56 -2.03
N ALA A 351 -32.06 3.96 -1.21
CA ALA A 351 -31.76 2.74 -0.44
C ALA A 351 -31.46 1.52 -1.33
N ASN A 352 -32.25 1.29 -2.38
CA ASN A 352 -32.07 0.11 -3.25
C ASN A 352 -30.73 0.15 -4.01
N ALA A 353 -30.36 1.32 -4.55
CA ALA A 353 -29.09 1.48 -5.24
C ALA A 353 -27.91 1.39 -4.25
N THR A 354 -28.08 1.94 -3.04
CA THR A 354 -27.08 1.81 -1.96
C THR A 354 -26.88 0.34 -1.56
N LEU A 355 -27.94 -0.43 -1.40
CA LEU A 355 -27.85 -1.86 -1.07
C LEU A 355 -27.07 -2.64 -2.14
N ALA A 356 -27.22 -2.27 -3.43
CA ALA A 356 -26.47 -2.88 -4.53
C ALA A 356 -24.96 -2.53 -4.54
N LEU A 357 -24.50 -1.60 -3.70
CA LEU A 357 -23.07 -1.28 -3.49
C LEU A 357 -22.42 -2.13 -2.39
N TYR A 358 -23.19 -3.00 -1.73
CA TYR A 358 -22.70 -3.88 -0.67
C TYR A 358 -22.78 -5.35 -1.10
N MET A 359 -22.10 -6.22 -0.35
CA MET A 359 -22.16 -7.66 -0.57
C MET A 359 -23.60 -8.18 -0.34
N ASN A 360 -24.02 -9.17 -1.12
CA ASN A 360 -25.39 -9.70 -1.02
C ASN A 360 -25.64 -10.29 0.38
N GLY A 361 -26.71 -9.84 1.05
CA GLY A 361 -27.05 -10.24 2.42
C GLY A 361 -26.17 -9.63 3.51
N ASP A 362 -25.26 -8.71 3.16
CA ASP A 362 -24.34 -8.07 4.10
C ASP A 362 -24.45 -6.54 3.99
N THR A 363 -24.83 -5.90 5.09
CA THR A 363 -25.04 -4.44 5.11
C THR A 363 -23.80 -3.65 5.51
N LEU A 364 -22.68 -4.29 5.81
CA LEU A 364 -21.45 -3.65 6.28
C LEU A 364 -20.35 -3.63 5.21
N HIS A 365 -20.17 -4.73 4.49
CA HIS A 365 -19.06 -4.88 3.57
C HIS A 365 -19.40 -4.40 2.16
N PRO A 366 -18.69 -3.38 1.64
CA PRO A 366 -18.86 -2.96 0.26
C PRO A 366 -18.47 -4.08 -0.71
N ASN A 367 -19.19 -4.16 -1.83
CA ASN A 367 -18.69 -4.91 -2.97
C ASN A 367 -17.70 -4.04 -3.78
N TYR A 368 -17.14 -4.58 -4.86
CA TYR A 368 -16.19 -3.86 -5.71
C TYR A 368 -16.72 -2.48 -6.17
N ALA A 369 -17.99 -2.40 -6.56
CA ALA A 369 -18.60 -1.14 -7.02
C ALA A 369 -18.77 -0.14 -5.87
N GLY A 370 -19.23 -0.57 -4.70
CA GLY A 370 -19.31 0.29 -3.52
C GLY A 370 -17.96 0.79 -3.04
N ALA A 371 -16.96 -0.09 -3.00
CA ALA A 371 -15.58 0.26 -2.68
C ALA A 371 -15.02 1.32 -3.64
N THR A 372 -15.35 1.20 -4.93
CA THR A 372 -14.96 2.16 -5.97
C THR A 372 -15.61 3.53 -5.72
N GLN A 373 -16.89 3.58 -5.36
CA GLN A 373 -17.56 4.85 -5.03
C GLN A 373 -16.99 5.50 -3.77
N LEU A 374 -16.67 4.73 -2.74
CA LEU A 374 -16.05 5.23 -1.53
C LEU A 374 -14.64 5.79 -1.82
N ALA A 375 -13.83 5.09 -2.62
CA ALA A 375 -12.51 5.56 -3.03
C ALA A 375 -12.58 6.86 -3.85
N ARG A 376 -13.57 6.96 -4.75
CA ARG A 376 -13.85 8.20 -5.50
C ARG A 376 -14.10 9.37 -4.54
N ILE A 377 -15.00 9.19 -3.56
CA ILE A 377 -15.35 10.23 -2.58
C ILE A 377 -14.14 10.64 -1.74
N VAL A 378 -13.32 9.67 -1.29
CA VAL A 378 -12.06 9.92 -0.57
C VAL A 378 -11.15 10.82 -1.41
N VAL A 379 -10.91 10.46 -2.67
CA VAL A 379 -9.99 11.19 -3.56
C VAL A 379 -10.54 12.58 -3.93
N GLU A 380 -11.83 12.71 -4.22
CA GLU A 380 -12.46 14.01 -4.47
C GLU A 380 -12.32 14.94 -3.26
N ASN A 381 -12.52 14.42 -2.05
CA ASN A 381 -12.36 15.20 -0.83
C ASN A 381 -10.90 15.58 -0.56
N MET A 382 -9.95 14.69 -0.86
CA MET A 382 -8.52 15.02 -0.79
C MET A 382 -8.18 16.19 -1.72
N LYS A 383 -8.61 16.13 -2.99
CA LYS A 383 -8.39 17.20 -3.97
C LYS A 383 -9.05 18.52 -3.55
N ALA A 384 -10.27 18.46 -3.00
CA ALA A 384 -10.98 19.64 -2.50
C ALA A 384 -10.25 20.32 -1.32
N GLN A 385 -9.49 19.55 -0.54
CA GLN A 385 -8.64 20.06 0.54
C GLN A 385 -7.24 20.50 0.06
N GLY A 386 -6.94 20.42 -1.25
CA GLY A 386 -5.61 20.71 -1.79
C GLY A 386 -4.55 19.70 -1.34
N LEU A 387 -4.96 18.46 -1.04
CA LEU A 387 -4.05 17.36 -0.75
C LEU A 387 -3.59 16.75 -2.09
N TYR A 388 -2.27 16.62 -2.22
CA TYR A 388 -1.46 16.12 -3.34
C TYR A 388 -1.63 16.78 -4.72
#